data_AF-A0A849WWJ8-F1
#
_entry.id   AF-A0A849WWJ8-F1
#
_cell.length_a   1.000
_cell.length_b   1.000
_cell.length_c   1.000
_cell.angle_alpha   90.00
_cell.angle_beta   90.00
_cell.angle_gamma   90.00
#
_symmetry.space_group_name_H-M   'P 1'
#
loop_
_entity.id
_entity.type
_entity.pdbx_description
1 polymer ?
#
loop_
_entity_poly.entity_id
_entity_poly.type
_entity_poly.pdbx_seq_one_letter_code
_entity_poly.pdbx_strand_id
1 'polypeptide(L)'
;LLHTALPNWTQTLGMIFSVMLWAPSWGGMINGLLTLRGCWDRLRTEPILKFLALGVTFYGMSTFEGPMMSIKSVNALAHYTDWIIAHVHAGALGWNGLITFGTLYYLVPKLWRTELYSVKLANWHFWLATVGILLYVFAIYTAGLTQGLMLRAVDPSGQLTYPDFVETAMRNVPLYWVRAFAGLVFLTGHVLMIYNVWKTIAGAKAVGDESAKVVSTLISREDLDKQPVHRILEGMPGVFTALTALAVIVASVFSLVPSFLQPAFYETLPAVRPYSALELAGRDIYVKEGCYVCHSQMIRTLPGDVLRYGEASKMEESIYDHPFQWGSKRTGPDLARVGKKYPDLWHYRHMMDPREVTPRSLMPSYPWLARNRLDFTRIPGKLEAMRTLGVPYSGYQVENSAEDAQAQAMAIASGLRAQGAPTGLEDREIVALIAYLQSLGQMKAGSR
;
A
#
# COMPACT_ATOMS: atom_id res chain seq x y z
N LEU A 1 1.59 -4.23 -9.54
CA LEU A 1 0.69 -4.36 -10.71
C LEU A 1 1.31 -5.08 -11.93
N LEU A 2 2.64 -5.29 -12.00
CA LEU A 2 3.21 -6.06 -13.11
C LEU A 2 3.13 -7.57 -12.85
N HIS A 3 3.11 -8.34 -13.93
CA HIS A 3 2.93 -9.80 -13.96
C HIS A 3 1.61 -10.25 -13.33
N THR A 4 0.59 -9.39 -13.33
CA THR A 4 -0.75 -9.69 -12.79
C THR A 4 -1.72 -9.99 -13.93
N ALA A 5 -3.00 -10.21 -13.58
CA ALA A 5 -4.11 -10.35 -14.51
C ALA A 5 -4.33 -9.14 -15.44
N LEU A 6 -3.70 -7.99 -15.16
CA LEU A 6 -3.79 -6.80 -16.02
C LEU A 6 -3.27 -7.09 -17.45
N PRO A 7 -3.88 -6.51 -18.49
CA PRO A 7 -3.39 -6.65 -19.85
C PRO A 7 -1.91 -6.24 -19.99
N ASN A 8 -1.15 -7.03 -20.74
CA ASN A 8 0.30 -6.84 -20.88
C ASN A 8 0.65 -5.47 -21.48
N TRP A 9 -0.16 -4.94 -22.39
CA TRP A 9 0.04 -3.63 -23.00
C TRP A 9 -0.07 -2.49 -21.97
N THR A 10 -1.05 -2.57 -21.06
CA THR A 10 -1.24 -1.57 -19.98
C THR A 10 -0.06 -1.58 -19.03
N GLN A 11 0.42 -2.78 -18.67
CA GLN A 11 1.62 -2.94 -17.85
C GLN A 11 2.87 -2.35 -18.52
N THR A 12 3.06 -2.58 -19.82
CA THR A 12 4.19 -2.03 -20.59
C THR A 12 4.11 -0.51 -20.70
N LEU A 13 2.92 0.04 -20.94
CA LEU A 13 2.71 1.49 -21.01
C LEU A 13 3.04 2.16 -19.67
N GLY A 14 2.56 1.58 -18.56
CA GLY A 14 2.89 2.06 -17.21
C GLY A 14 4.39 2.02 -16.90
N MET A 15 5.09 0.97 -17.35
CA MET A 15 6.56 0.89 -17.23
C MET A 15 7.26 2.00 -18.02
N ILE A 16 6.89 2.24 -19.29
CA ILE A 16 7.52 3.26 -20.13
C ILE A 16 7.36 4.65 -19.49
N PHE A 17 6.14 5.03 -19.10
CA PHE A 17 5.91 6.32 -18.46
C PHE A 17 6.63 6.45 -17.12
N SER A 18 6.75 5.38 -16.35
CA SER A 18 7.51 5.38 -15.09
C SER A 18 9.00 5.61 -15.33
N VAL A 19 9.59 5.01 -16.37
CA VAL A 19 10.99 5.26 -16.75
C VAL A 19 11.18 6.71 -17.22
N MET A 20 10.24 7.25 -18.00
CA MET A 20 10.29 8.65 -18.43
C MET A 20 10.18 9.64 -17.26
N LEU A 21 9.41 9.31 -16.23
CA LEU A 21 9.21 10.14 -15.02
C LEU A 21 10.51 10.35 -14.22
N TRP A 22 11.53 9.51 -14.45
CA TRP A 22 12.82 9.63 -13.79
C TRP A 22 13.49 10.99 -14.04
N ALA A 23 13.56 11.43 -15.30
CA ALA A 23 14.24 12.66 -15.70
C ALA A 23 13.66 13.93 -15.05
N PRO A 24 12.35 14.23 -15.13
CA PRO A 24 11.79 15.42 -14.46
C PRO A 24 11.91 15.34 -12.94
N SER A 25 11.81 14.14 -12.34
CA SER A 25 11.99 13.96 -10.91
C SER A 25 13.42 14.32 -10.46
N TRP A 26 14.42 13.83 -11.20
CA TRP A 26 15.81 14.19 -10.92
C TRP A 26 16.12 15.66 -11.22
N GLY A 27 15.41 16.29 -12.15
CA GLY A 27 15.44 17.75 -12.33
C GLY A 27 15.15 18.50 -11.03
N GLY A 28 14.13 18.07 -10.28
CA GLY A 28 13.82 18.63 -8.96
C GLY A 28 14.92 18.41 -7.92
N MET A 29 15.49 17.20 -7.86
CA MET A 29 16.61 16.90 -6.95
C MET A 29 17.84 17.76 -7.26
N ILE A 30 18.25 17.77 -8.53
CA ILE A 30 19.42 18.50 -9.00
C ILE A 30 19.23 19.99 -8.74
N ASN A 31 18.05 20.55 -9.03
CA ASN A 31 17.74 21.94 -8.73
C ASN A 31 17.89 22.25 -7.23
N GLY A 32 17.31 21.41 -6.36
CA GLY A 32 17.39 21.58 -4.91
C GLY A 32 18.83 21.52 -4.36
N LEU A 33 19.62 20.54 -4.80
CA LEU A 33 21.01 20.37 -4.33
C LEU A 33 21.97 21.38 -4.95
N LEU A 34 21.83 21.72 -6.24
CA LEU A 34 22.67 22.73 -6.88
C LEU A 34 22.39 24.15 -6.36
N THR A 35 21.21 24.41 -5.80
CA THR A 35 20.93 25.67 -5.09
C THR A 35 21.83 25.84 -3.86
N LEU A 36 22.31 24.74 -3.26
CA LEU A 36 23.27 24.78 -2.15
C LEU A 36 24.73 24.96 -2.63
N ARG A 37 24.98 25.05 -3.94
CA ARG A 37 26.33 25.23 -4.48
C ARG A 37 26.96 26.52 -3.95
N GLY A 38 28.11 26.39 -3.30
CA GLY A 38 28.83 27.50 -2.68
C GLY A 38 28.48 27.77 -1.22
N CYS A 39 27.48 27.08 -0.63
CA CYS A 39 27.13 27.21 0.78
C CYS A 39 27.04 25.86 1.52
N TRP A 40 27.73 24.83 1.03
CA TRP A 40 27.80 23.48 1.64
C TRP A 40 28.40 23.49 3.04
N ASP A 41 29.19 24.49 3.40
CA ASP A 41 29.73 24.70 4.74
C ASP A 41 28.61 24.91 5.78
N ARG A 42 27.52 25.58 5.39
CA ARG A 42 26.36 25.85 6.26
C ARG A 42 25.64 24.58 6.70
N LEU A 43 25.75 23.49 5.94
CA LEU A 43 25.20 22.20 6.36
C LEU A 43 25.82 21.67 7.66
N ARG A 44 26.97 22.18 8.11
CA ARG A 44 27.55 21.77 9.39
C ARG A 44 26.81 22.40 10.58
N THR A 45 26.35 23.63 10.41
CA THR A 45 25.82 24.49 11.47
C THR A 45 24.29 24.61 11.46
N GLU A 46 23.67 24.65 10.27
CA GLU A 46 22.25 24.92 10.07
C GLU A 46 21.42 23.62 10.02
N PRO A 47 20.64 23.27 11.08
CA PRO A 47 19.87 22.02 11.08
C PRO A 47 18.77 22.02 10.01
N ILE A 48 18.19 23.18 9.69
CA ILE A 48 17.17 23.30 8.64
C ILE A 48 17.72 22.83 7.30
N LEU A 49 18.91 23.31 6.91
CA LEU A 49 19.56 22.91 5.67
C LEU A 49 19.92 21.41 5.67
N LYS A 50 20.29 20.83 6.82
CA LYS A 50 20.54 19.38 6.94
C LYS A 50 19.30 18.57 6.58
N PHE A 51 18.15 18.93 7.15
CA PHE A 51 16.88 18.27 6.84
C PHE A 51 16.49 18.42 5.37
N LEU A 52 16.63 19.64 4.82
CA LEU A 52 16.27 19.89 3.43
C LEU A 52 17.18 19.13 2.45
N ALA A 53 18.50 19.19 2.63
CA ALA A 53 19.44 18.50 1.77
C ALA A 53 19.28 16.98 1.82
N LEU A 54 19.15 16.40 3.03
CA LEU A 54 18.95 14.97 3.18
C LEU A 54 17.58 14.54 2.63
N GLY A 55 16.53 15.33 2.85
CA GLY A 55 15.20 15.09 2.29
C GLY A 55 15.20 15.04 0.76
N VAL A 56 15.85 16.01 0.12
CA VAL A 56 16.05 16.02 -1.35
C VAL A 56 16.94 14.86 -1.83
N THR A 57 17.86 14.38 -1.00
CA THR A 57 18.67 13.19 -1.33
C THR A 57 17.82 11.92 -1.33
N PHE A 58 16.97 11.72 -0.31
CA PHE A 58 16.01 10.60 -0.28
C PHE A 58 14.96 10.70 -1.38
N TYR A 59 14.57 11.92 -1.78
CA TYR A 59 13.76 12.14 -2.98
C TYR A 59 14.43 11.53 -4.21
N GLY A 60 15.67 11.91 -4.48
CA GLY A 60 16.42 11.43 -5.63
C GLY A 60 16.58 9.91 -5.64
N MET A 61 16.90 9.34 -4.48
CA MET A 61 16.99 7.88 -4.30
C MET A 61 15.65 7.20 -4.59
N SER A 62 14.56 7.67 -3.98
CA SER A 62 13.23 7.06 -4.15
C SER A 62 12.75 7.21 -5.59
N THR A 63 12.99 8.34 -6.24
CA THR A 63 12.58 8.57 -7.64
C THR A 63 13.52 7.99 -8.69
N PHE A 64 14.67 7.46 -8.28
CA PHE A 64 15.42 6.51 -9.09
C PHE A 64 14.87 5.09 -8.91
N GLU A 65 14.61 4.71 -7.67
CA GLU A 65 14.16 3.37 -7.32
C GLU A 65 12.77 3.04 -7.87
N GLY A 66 11.82 3.97 -7.82
CA GLY A 66 10.47 3.79 -8.34
C GLY A 66 10.45 3.38 -9.82
N PRO A 67 11.08 4.16 -10.72
CA PRO A 67 11.27 3.79 -12.12
C PRO A 67 12.00 2.45 -12.30
N MET A 68 13.04 2.18 -11.52
CA MET A 68 13.74 0.89 -11.57
C MET A 68 12.80 -0.28 -11.24
N MET A 69 11.99 -0.17 -10.20
CA MET A 69 10.99 -1.19 -9.82
C MET A 69 9.80 -1.28 -10.78
N SER A 70 9.61 -0.28 -11.65
CA SER A 70 8.62 -0.35 -12.73
C SER A 70 9.07 -1.24 -13.89
N ILE A 71 10.36 -1.57 -13.97
CA ILE A 71 10.90 -2.47 -14.99
C ILE A 71 10.47 -3.90 -14.63
N LYS A 72 9.85 -4.62 -15.57
CA LYS A 72 9.26 -5.95 -15.33
C LYS A 72 10.23 -6.95 -14.70
N SER A 73 11.50 -6.95 -15.09
CA SER A 73 12.52 -7.86 -14.54
C SER A 73 12.83 -7.58 -13.06
N VAL A 74 12.94 -6.30 -12.68
CA VAL A 74 13.16 -5.88 -11.30
C VAL A 74 11.88 -6.11 -10.48
N ASN A 75 10.73 -5.75 -11.05
CA ASN A 75 9.44 -5.94 -10.39
C ASN A 75 9.14 -7.40 -10.07
N ALA A 76 9.58 -8.34 -10.91
CA ALA A 76 9.44 -9.77 -10.65
C ALA A 76 10.08 -10.18 -9.32
N LEU A 77 11.10 -9.44 -8.86
CA LEU A 77 11.75 -9.64 -7.57
C LEU A 77 11.12 -8.78 -6.45
N ALA A 78 10.82 -7.50 -6.73
CA ALA A 78 10.39 -6.54 -5.72
C ALA A 78 8.89 -6.65 -5.36
N HIS A 79 8.02 -7.00 -6.31
CA HIS A 79 6.58 -6.99 -6.10
C HIS A 79 6.17 -8.06 -5.07
N TYR A 80 5.25 -7.68 -4.19
CA TYR A 80 4.79 -8.44 -3.02
C TYR A 80 5.81 -8.66 -1.90
N THR A 81 7.01 -8.09 -1.99
CA THR A 81 8.02 -8.19 -0.93
C THR A 81 8.12 -6.90 -0.12
N ASP A 82 8.85 -6.99 0.99
CA ASP A 82 9.21 -5.83 1.79
C ASP A 82 10.02 -4.76 1.03
N TRP A 83 10.52 -5.02 -0.18
CA TRP A 83 11.19 -3.99 -0.99
C TRP A 83 10.27 -2.81 -1.25
N ILE A 84 9.01 -3.06 -1.65
CA ILE A 84 8.02 -1.99 -1.85
C ILE A 84 7.82 -1.16 -0.57
N ILE A 85 7.91 -1.78 0.60
CA ILE A 85 7.81 -1.09 1.88
C ILE A 85 9.05 -0.22 2.15
N ALA A 86 10.26 -0.70 1.83
CA ALA A 86 11.47 0.11 1.93
C ALA A 86 11.39 1.36 1.04
N HIS A 87 10.99 1.18 -0.21
CA HIS A 87 10.79 2.28 -1.16
C HIS A 87 9.81 3.34 -0.62
N VAL A 88 8.64 2.90 -0.14
CA VAL A 88 7.63 3.83 0.40
C VAL A 88 8.17 4.58 1.62
N HIS A 89 8.96 3.96 2.50
CA HIS A 89 9.49 4.65 3.68
C HIS A 89 10.69 5.55 3.35
N ALA A 90 11.52 5.20 2.37
CA ALA A 90 12.53 6.09 1.83
C ALA A 90 11.89 7.40 1.32
N GLY A 91 10.75 7.31 0.62
CA GLY A 91 9.99 8.47 0.18
C GLY A 91 9.23 9.16 1.32
N ALA A 92 8.46 8.43 2.12
CA ALA A 92 7.56 9.01 3.12
C ALA A 92 8.31 9.60 4.32
N LEU A 93 9.28 8.87 4.89
CA LEU A 93 10.03 9.33 6.05
C LEU A 93 11.31 10.06 5.63
N GLY A 94 12.05 9.48 4.68
CA GLY A 94 13.32 10.01 4.21
C GLY A 94 13.16 11.30 3.41
N TRP A 95 12.17 11.39 2.53
CA TRP A 95 11.85 12.65 1.84
C TRP A 95 10.78 13.44 2.60
N ASN A 96 9.52 13.05 2.51
CA ASN A 96 8.39 13.91 2.92
C ASN A 96 8.52 14.33 4.39
N GLY A 97 8.87 13.38 5.27
CA GLY A 97 9.14 13.63 6.68
C GLY A 97 10.25 14.66 6.88
N LEU A 98 11.45 14.43 6.33
CA LEU A 98 12.59 15.34 6.53
C LEU A 98 12.36 16.74 5.96
N ILE A 99 11.77 16.87 4.77
CA ILE A 99 11.42 18.19 4.20
C ILE A 99 10.40 18.90 5.09
N THR A 100 9.38 18.18 5.57
CA THR A 100 8.38 18.73 6.48
C THR A 100 9.02 19.20 7.78
N PHE A 101 9.93 18.42 8.36
CA PHE A 101 10.63 18.80 9.59
C PHE A 101 11.48 20.05 9.41
N GLY A 102 12.29 20.11 8.33
CA GLY A 102 13.07 21.30 8.00
C GLY A 102 12.17 22.53 7.79
N THR A 103 11.05 22.35 7.09
CA THR A 103 10.08 23.41 6.83
C THR A 103 9.43 23.92 8.12
N LEU A 104 9.04 23.04 9.04
CA LEU A 104 8.47 23.42 10.34
C LEU A 104 9.49 24.17 11.20
N TYR A 105 10.74 23.72 11.24
CA TYR A 105 11.81 24.42 11.97
C TYR A 105 12.12 25.80 11.40
N TYR A 106 11.80 26.05 10.13
CA TYR A 106 11.90 27.38 9.51
C TYR A 106 10.65 28.23 9.73
N LEU A 107 9.45 27.66 9.51
CA LEU A 107 8.20 28.39 9.53
C LEU A 107 7.76 28.77 10.93
N VAL A 108 7.87 27.88 11.91
CA VAL A 108 7.37 28.14 13.27
C VAL A 108 8.03 29.37 13.89
N PRO A 109 9.37 29.51 13.92
CA PRO A 109 10.00 30.71 14.48
C PRO A 109 9.56 31.99 13.73
N LYS A 110 9.37 31.92 12.40
CA LYS A 110 8.93 33.07 11.60
C LYS A 110 7.48 33.49 11.87
N LEU A 111 6.57 32.52 11.95
CA LEU A 111 5.15 32.76 12.19
C LEU A 111 4.92 33.34 13.60
N TRP A 112 5.67 32.83 14.59
CA TRP A 112 5.62 33.32 15.97
C TRP A 112 6.61 34.45 16.26
N ARG A 113 7.31 34.95 15.23
CA ARG A 113 8.29 36.05 15.31
C ARG A 113 9.27 35.89 16.49
N THR A 114 9.77 34.68 16.67
CA THR A 114 10.68 34.28 17.73
C THR A 114 11.87 33.52 17.15
N GLU A 115 12.87 33.24 17.98
CA GLU A 115 13.93 32.29 17.66
C GLU A 115 13.54 30.88 18.07
N LEU A 116 14.14 29.87 17.42
CA LEU A 116 13.94 28.48 17.76
C LEU A 116 14.46 28.20 19.18
N TYR A 117 13.65 27.55 20.02
CA TYR A 117 13.99 27.28 21.42
C TYR A 117 15.35 26.58 21.59
N SER A 118 15.66 25.57 20.75
CA SER A 118 16.96 24.90 20.79
C SER A 118 17.42 24.37 19.43
N VAL A 119 18.50 24.95 18.91
CA VAL A 119 19.22 24.44 17.73
C VAL A 119 19.88 23.08 18.03
N LYS A 120 20.28 22.82 19.27
CA LYS A 120 20.87 21.53 19.68
C LYS A 120 19.85 20.40 19.59
N LEU A 121 18.61 20.62 20.03
CA LEU A 121 17.55 19.61 19.92
C LEU A 121 17.17 19.34 18.46
N ALA A 122 17.17 20.37 17.60
CA ALA A 122 16.94 20.18 16.17
C ALA A 122 18.05 19.33 15.52
N ASN A 123 19.31 19.50 15.93
CA ASN A 123 20.42 18.65 15.48
C ASN A 123 20.30 17.20 15.99
N TRP A 124 19.90 16.99 17.24
CA TRP A 124 19.64 15.64 17.76
C TRP A 124 18.49 14.96 17.01
N HIS A 125 17.39 15.69 16.77
CA HIS A 125 16.31 15.20 15.94
C HIS A 125 16.82 14.81 14.55
N PHE A 126 17.63 15.65 13.89
CA PHE A 126 18.20 15.32 12.58
C PHE A 126 18.96 13.99 12.60
N TRP A 127 19.84 13.77 13.57
CA TRP A 127 20.62 12.53 13.65
C TRP A 127 19.77 11.30 13.98
N LEU A 128 18.81 11.43 14.90
CA LEU A 128 17.87 10.34 15.23
C LEU A 128 17.01 9.97 14.02
N ALA A 129 16.48 10.97 13.31
CA ALA A 129 15.71 10.75 12.09
C ALA A 129 16.59 10.08 11.01
N THR A 130 17.81 10.56 10.81
CA THR A 130 18.76 10.03 9.80
C THR A 130 19.15 8.59 10.10
N VAL A 131 19.61 8.29 11.31
CA VAL A 131 20.01 6.93 11.71
C VAL A 131 18.80 6.00 11.70
N GLY A 132 17.66 6.47 12.22
CA GLY A 132 16.40 5.73 12.20
C GLY A 132 15.99 5.34 10.78
N ILE A 133 15.97 6.29 9.83
CA ILE A 133 15.56 5.98 8.46
C ILE A 133 16.56 5.08 7.73
N LEU A 134 17.86 5.29 7.90
CA LEU A 134 18.89 4.46 7.26
C LEU A 134 18.84 3.01 7.74
N LEU A 135 18.72 2.79 9.06
CA LEU A 135 18.56 1.45 9.64
C LEU A 135 17.26 0.80 9.15
N TYR A 136 16.17 1.57 9.09
CA TYR A 136 14.87 1.09 8.63
C TYR A 136 14.94 0.59 7.18
N VAL A 137 15.40 1.43 6.24
CA VAL A 137 15.42 1.07 4.82
C VAL A 137 16.41 -0.06 4.56
N PHE A 138 17.58 -0.06 5.20
CA PHE A 138 18.55 -1.13 5.02
C PHE A 138 18.00 -2.50 5.46
N ALA A 139 17.36 -2.58 6.63
CA ALA A 139 16.77 -3.82 7.13
C ALA A 139 15.66 -4.33 6.20
N ILE A 140 14.81 -3.43 5.70
CA ILE A 140 13.64 -3.79 4.89
C ILE A 140 13.99 -4.03 3.43
N TYR A 141 15.03 -3.39 2.88
CA TYR A 141 15.64 -3.81 1.61
C TYR A 141 16.18 -5.23 1.70
N THR A 142 16.91 -5.53 2.77
CA THR A 142 17.43 -6.89 3.01
C THR A 142 16.29 -7.91 3.11
N ALA A 143 15.19 -7.56 3.79
CA ALA A 143 14.02 -8.43 3.90
C ALA A 143 13.33 -8.64 2.55
N GLY A 144 13.17 -7.57 1.77
CA GLY A 144 12.56 -7.59 0.45
C GLY A 144 13.34 -8.42 -0.57
N LEU A 145 14.66 -8.24 -0.60
CA LEU A 145 15.56 -9.01 -1.46
C LEU A 145 15.57 -10.48 -1.06
N THR A 146 15.72 -10.77 0.24
CA THR A 146 15.70 -12.15 0.77
C THR A 146 14.38 -12.84 0.40
N GLN A 147 13.26 -12.20 0.67
CA GLN A 147 11.94 -12.72 0.34
C GLN A 147 11.76 -12.94 -1.17
N GLY A 148 12.15 -11.97 -1.99
CA GLY A 148 12.03 -12.09 -3.45
C GLY A 148 12.86 -13.23 -4.03
N LEU A 149 14.08 -13.43 -3.52
CA LEU A 149 14.97 -14.50 -3.95
C LEU A 149 14.43 -15.87 -3.49
N MET A 150 14.00 -16.00 -2.23
CA MET A 150 13.45 -17.25 -1.70
C MET A 150 12.16 -17.67 -2.41
N LEU A 151 11.25 -16.72 -2.68
CA LEU A 151 9.98 -17.03 -3.35
C LEU A 151 10.17 -17.54 -4.79
N ARG A 152 11.28 -17.16 -5.43
CA ARG A 152 11.64 -17.54 -6.81
C ARG A 152 12.63 -18.70 -6.89
N ALA A 153 13.18 -19.15 -5.76
CA ALA A 153 14.19 -20.18 -5.74
C ALA A 153 13.61 -21.53 -6.20
N VAL A 154 14.17 -22.04 -7.28
CA VAL A 154 13.82 -23.33 -7.89
C VAL A 154 15.12 -24.14 -7.98
N ASP A 155 15.06 -25.40 -7.59
CA ASP A 155 16.20 -26.32 -7.66
C ASP A 155 16.42 -26.85 -9.10
N PRO A 156 17.51 -27.57 -9.37
CA PRO A 156 17.78 -28.13 -10.70
C PRO A 156 16.72 -29.12 -11.19
N SER A 157 15.87 -29.65 -10.31
CA SER A 157 14.76 -30.55 -10.67
C SER A 157 13.47 -29.80 -11.06
N GLY A 158 13.49 -28.47 -11.00
CA GLY A 158 12.32 -27.64 -11.30
C GLY A 158 11.34 -27.49 -10.14
N GLN A 159 11.71 -27.91 -8.92
CA GLN A 159 10.89 -27.79 -7.72
C GLN A 159 11.28 -26.58 -6.88
N LEU A 160 10.35 -26.08 -6.07
CA LEU A 160 10.61 -24.94 -5.18
C LEU A 160 11.62 -25.33 -4.10
N THR A 161 12.70 -24.56 -3.97
CA THR A 161 13.70 -24.79 -2.90
C THR A 161 13.09 -24.55 -1.51
N TYR A 162 12.20 -23.55 -1.42
CA TYR A 162 11.51 -23.18 -0.18
C TYR A 162 10.00 -23.31 -0.41
N PRO A 163 9.39 -24.51 -0.34
CA PRO A 163 7.98 -24.71 -0.71
C PRO A 163 7.00 -24.06 0.29
N ASP A 164 7.36 -24.01 1.57
CA ASP A 164 6.54 -23.41 2.62
C ASP A 164 6.80 -21.91 2.74
N PHE A 165 5.75 -21.10 2.62
CA PHE A 165 5.85 -19.64 2.75
C PHE A 165 6.40 -19.21 4.13
N VAL A 166 6.08 -19.98 5.17
CA VAL A 166 6.49 -19.69 6.56
C VAL A 166 8.00 -19.68 6.72
N GLU A 167 8.75 -20.46 5.94
CA GLU A 167 10.21 -20.44 5.99
C GLU A 167 10.75 -19.07 5.57
N THR A 168 10.21 -18.52 4.48
CA THR A 168 10.54 -17.17 4.01
C THR A 168 10.15 -16.12 5.04
N ALA A 169 8.95 -16.25 5.62
CA ALA A 169 8.47 -15.31 6.63
C ALA A 169 9.36 -15.32 7.89
N MET A 170 9.73 -16.50 8.39
CA MET A 170 10.60 -16.65 9.55
C MET A 170 12.01 -16.13 9.31
N ARG A 171 12.51 -16.22 8.08
CA ARG A 171 13.80 -15.62 7.70
C ARG A 171 13.80 -14.10 7.84
N ASN A 172 12.66 -13.45 7.63
CA ASN A 172 12.52 -12.00 7.73
C ASN A 172 12.26 -11.47 9.15
N VAL A 173 11.84 -12.32 10.10
CA VAL A 173 11.51 -11.90 11.47
C VAL A 173 12.61 -11.08 12.16
N PRO A 174 13.90 -11.45 12.10
CA PRO A 174 14.96 -10.64 12.71
C PRO A 174 15.03 -9.22 12.12
N LEU A 175 14.78 -9.06 10.82
CA LEU A 175 14.79 -7.78 10.13
C LEU A 175 13.60 -6.91 10.53
N TYR A 176 12.46 -7.52 10.89
CA TYR A 176 11.31 -6.80 11.43
C TYR A 176 11.57 -6.22 12.82
N TRP A 177 12.41 -6.87 13.64
CA TRP A 177 12.86 -6.29 14.91
C TRP A 177 13.79 -5.10 14.70
N VAL A 178 14.71 -5.18 13.74
CA VAL A 178 15.55 -4.04 13.35
C VAL A 178 14.68 -2.89 12.85
N ARG A 179 13.66 -3.17 12.02
CA ARG A 179 12.68 -2.18 11.57
C ARG A 179 11.96 -1.51 12.74
N ALA A 180 11.46 -2.29 13.70
CA ALA A 180 10.74 -1.76 14.85
C ALA A 180 11.62 -0.84 15.70
N PHE A 181 12.86 -1.27 15.97
CA PHE A 181 13.85 -0.46 16.69
C PHE A 181 14.17 0.83 15.93
N ALA A 182 14.45 0.74 14.62
CA ALA A 182 14.74 1.89 13.77
C ALA A 182 13.58 2.90 13.73
N GLY A 183 12.34 2.41 13.66
CA GLY A 183 11.14 3.23 13.76
C GLY A 183 11.00 3.95 15.10
N LEU A 184 11.35 3.29 16.21
CA LEU A 184 11.37 3.91 17.54
C LEU A 184 12.42 5.02 17.64
N VAL A 185 13.62 4.81 17.07
CA VAL A 185 14.66 5.84 17.01
C VAL A 185 14.17 7.07 16.22
N PHE A 186 13.53 6.84 15.07
CA PHE A 186 12.93 7.92 14.27
C PHE A 186 11.82 8.66 15.03
N LEU A 187 10.91 7.93 15.68
CA LEU A 187 9.81 8.48 16.46
C LEU A 187 10.31 9.29 17.66
N THR A 188 11.39 8.85 18.31
CA THR A 188 12.04 9.60 19.40
C THR A 188 12.51 10.98 18.90
N GLY A 189 13.10 11.03 17.70
CA GLY A 189 13.42 12.29 17.04
C GLY A 189 12.20 13.18 16.82
N HIS A 190 11.08 12.60 16.37
CA HIS A 190 9.83 13.32 16.18
C HIS A 190 9.25 13.89 17.48
N VAL A 191 9.32 13.15 18.58
CA VAL A 191 8.92 13.65 19.91
C VAL A 191 9.80 14.84 20.34
N LEU A 192 11.12 14.79 20.09
CA LEU A 192 12.00 15.93 20.33
C LEU A 192 11.63 17.15 19.48
N MET A 193 11.20 16.94 18.24
CA MET A 193 10.69 18.01 17.39
C MET A 193 9.46 18.69 18.00
N ILE A 194 8.46 17.89 18.36
CA ILE A 194 7.21 18.38 18.96
C ILE A 194 7.52 19.20 20.22
N TYR A 195 8.39 18.68 21.09
CA TYR A 195 8.81 19.39 22.29
C TYR A 195 9.52 20.73 21.95
N ASN A 196 10.46 20.72 21.01
CA ASN A 196 11.21 21.92 20.64
C ASN A 196 10.30 23.00 20.00
N VAL A 197 9.39 22.57 19.11
CA VAL A 197 8.39 23.44 18.48
C VAL A 197 7.42 24.00 19.52
N TRP A 198 6.91 23.15 20.41
CA TRP A 198 6.02 23.58 21.49
C TRP A 198 6.68 24.61 22.40
N LYS A 199 7.92 24.38 22.83
CA LYS A 199 8.68 25.35 23.63
C LYS A 199 8.95 26.65 22.89
N THR A 200 9.17 26.60 21.58
CA THR A 200 9.34 27.77 20.72
C THR A 200 8.07 28.62 20.71
N ILE A 201 6.92 27.99 20.49
CA ILE A 201 5.60 28.64 20.49
C ILE A 201 5.28 29.22 21.88
N ALA A 202 5.45 28.42 22.93
CA ALA A 202 5.16 28.84 24.31
C ALA A 202 6.09 29.96 24.81
N GLY A 203 7.29 30.08 24.24
CA GLY A 203 8.25 31.15 24.55
C GLY A 203 8.05 32.42 23.73
N ALA A 204 7.17 32.40 22.72
CA ALA A 204 6.94 33.55 21.85
C ALA A 204 6.22 34.67 22.61
N LYS A 205 6.74 35.89 22.51
CA LYS A 205 6.05 37.09 23.04
C LYS A 205 4.99 37.53 22.04
N ALA A 206 3.87 38.06 22.52
CA ALA A 206 2.86 38.66 21.66
C ALA A 206 3.50 39.84 20.89
N VAL A 207 3.58 39.73 19.56
CA VAL A 207 4.03 40.81 18.70
C VAL A 207 2.81 41.40 18.01
N GLY A 208 2.66 42.73 18.07
CA GLY A 208 1.56 43.46 17.46
C GLY A 208 1.44 43.26 15.94
N ASP A 209 0.26 43.55 15.41
CA ASP A 209 -0.17 43.27 14.04
C ASP A 209 0.51 44.20 13.01
N GLU A 210 1.81 44.05 12.81
CA GLU A 210 2.47 44.63 11.64
C GLU A 210 2.23 43.71 10.45
N SER A 211 1.45 44.20 9.49
CA SER A 211 1.16 43.55 8.22
C SER A 211 2.47 43.16 7.52
N ALA A 212 2.58 41.88 7.13
CA ALA A 212 3.74 41.39 6.42
C ALA A 212 3.93 42.21 5.13
N LYS A 213 5.03 42.95 5.03
CA LYS A 213 5.44 43.56 3.75
C LYS A 213 5.76 42.44 2.78
N VAL A 214 4.81 42.17 1.88
CA VAL A 214 5.05 41.33 0.69
C VAL A 214 6.06 42.09 -0.16
N VAL A 215 7.33 41.68 -0.08
CA VAL A 215 8.34 42.13 -1.03
C VAL A 215 8.07 41.39 -2.33
N SER A 216 7.21 41.95 -3.19
CA SER A 216 7.15 41.53 -4.58
C SER A 216 8.41 42.07 -5.25
N THR A 217 9.44 41.24 -5.39
CA THR A 217 10.48 41.49 -6.39
C THR A 217 9.84 41.34 -7.76
N LEU A 218 9.22 42.41 -8.24
CA LEU A 218 8.80 42.55 -9.62
C LEU A 218 10.08 42.62 -10.46
N ILE A 219 10.36 41.58 -11.23
CA ILE A 219 11.43 41.58 -12.23
C ILE A 219 11.12 42.71 -13.23
N SER A 220 12.12 43.50 -13.62
CA SER A 220 11.92 44.56 -14.61
C SER A 220 11.51 43.97 -15.97
N ARG A 221 10.68 44.69 -16.75
CA ARG A 221 10.29 44.24 -18.11
C ARG A 221 11.51 44.01 -19.02
N GLU A 222 12.55 44.80 -18.86
CA GLU A 222 13.81 44.70 -19.64
C GLU A 222 14.62 43.43 -19.32
N ASP A 223 14.48 42.88 -18.11
CA ASP A 223 15.14 41.63 -17.72
C ASP A 223 14.40 40.39 -18.22
N LEU A 224 13.12 40.50 -18.61
CA LEU A 224 12.30 39.40 -19.13
C LEU A 224 12.59 39.12 -20.62
N ASP A 225 12.80 40.15 -21.44
CA ASP A 225 13.00 40.00 -22.89
C ASP A 225 14.32 39.31 -23.27
N LYS A 226 15.28 39.21 -22.35
CA LYS A 226 16.57 38.52 -22.53
C LYS A 226 16.55 37.06 -22.07
N GLN A 227 15.43 36.58 -21.55
CA GLN A 227 15.32 35.26 -20.94
C GLN A 227 14.63 34.27 -21.89
N PRO A 228 14.95 32.98 -21.80
CA PRO A 228 14.29 31.96 -22.60
C PRO A 228 12.77 31.93 -22.35
N VAL A 229 12.00 31.53 -23.36
CA VAL A 229 10.51 31.59 -23.37
C VAL A 229 9.86 30.99 -22.12
N HIS A 230 10.43 29.92 -21.55
CA HIS A 230 9.91 29.31 -20.32
C HIS A 230 9.98 30.26 -19.11
N ARG A 231 11.04 31.07 -19.00
CA ARG A 231 11.22 32.03 -17.91
C ARG A 231 10.30 33.24 -18.03
N ILE A 232 9.93 33.62 -19.25
CA ILE A 232 8.89 34.63 -19.51
C ILE A 232 7.53 34.11 -19.02
N LEU A 233 7.20 32.85 -19.34
CA LEU A 233 5.97 32.20 -18.88
C LEU A 233 5.95 32.04 -17.36
N GLU A 234 7.05 31.60 -16.73
CA GLU A 234 7.20 31.51 -15.27
C GLU A 234 7.05 32.87 -14.58
N GLY A 235 7.47 33.95 -15.24
CA GLY A 235 7.31 35.33 -14.75
C GLY A 235 5.88 35.88 -14.85
N MET A 236 4.96 35.18 -15.54
CA MET A 236 3.56 35.55 -15.69
C MET A 236 2.66 34.66 -14.81
N PRO A 237 2.58 34.90 -13.49
CA PRO A 237 1.93 33.97 -12.55
C PRO A 237 0.48 33.65 -12.92
N GLY A 238 -0.29 34.63 -13.44
CA GLY A 238 -1.67 34.41 -13.88
C GLY A 238 -1.77 33.47 -15.10
N VAL A 239 -0.96 33.70 -16.13
CA VAL A 239 -0.96 32.86 -17.35
C VAL A 239 -0.40 31.49 -17.06
N PHE A 240 0.70 31.39 -16.30
CA PHE A 240 1.27 30.12 -15.89
C PHE A 240 0.29 29.27 -15.08
N THR A 241 -0.43 29.90 -14.14
CA THR A 241 -1.48 29.22 -13.36
C THR A 241 -2.60 28.73 -14.27
N ALA A 242 -3.07 29.54 -15.21
CA ALA A 242 -4.12 29.15 -16.16
C ALA A 242 -3.69 27.98 -17.07
N LEU A 243 -2.47 28.03 -17.62
CA LEU A 243 -1.91 26.96 -18.44
C LEU A 243 -1.71 25.67 -17.64
N THR A 244 -1.24 25.77 -16.40
CA THR A 244 -1.08 24.62 -15.51
C THR A 244 -2.45 24.01 -15.18
N ALA A 245 -3.44 24.83 -14.85
CA ALA A 245 -4.80 24.37 -14.59
C ALA A 245 -5.40 23.67 -15.83
N LEU A 246 -5.22 24.25 -17.02
CA LEU A 246 -5.65 23.62 -18.27
C LEU A 246 -4.95 22.29 -18.50
N ALA A 247 -3.63 22.21 -18.31
CA ALA A 247 -2.88 20.97 -18.45
C ALA A 247 -3.36 19.89 -17.48
N VAL A 248 -3.62 20.26 -16.22
CA VAL A 248 -4.18 19.35 -15.21
C VAL A 248 -5.58 18.87 -15.60
N ILE A 249 -6.44 19.77 -16.08
CA ILE A 249 -7.79 19.41 -16.55
C ILE A 249 -7.70 18.45 -17.73
N VAL A 250 -6.89 18.75 -18.74
CA VAL A 250 -6.71 17.90 -19.93
C VAL A 250 -6.16 16.53 -19.53
N ALA A 251 -5.13 16.47 -18.68
CA ALA A 251 -4.59 15.22 -18.18
C ALA A 251 -5.61 14.42 -17.34
N SER A 252 -6.44 15.11 -16.55
CA SER A 252 -7.52 14.49 -15.77
C SER A 252 -8.61 13.93 -16.67
N VAL A 253 -9.05 14.67 -17.69
CA VAL A 253 -10.02 14.20 -18.68
C VAL A 253 -9.47 12.99 -19.43
N PHE A 254 -8.22 13.07 -19.90
CA PHE A 254 -7.59 11.96 -20.64
C PHE A 254 -7.39 10.71 -19.79
N SER A 255 -7.20 10.83 -18.48
CA SER A 255 -7.06 9.68 -17.57
C SER A 255 -8.42 9.13 -17.10
N LEU A 256 -9.42 9.98 -16.87
CA LEU A 256 -10.73 9.59 -16.34
C LEU A 256 -11.69 9.08 -17.42
N VAL A 257 -11.77 9.75 -18.56
CA VAL A 257 -12.77 9.43 -19.61
C VAL A 257 -12.63 7.99 -20.10
N PRO A 258 -11.43 7.46 -20.44
CA PRO A 258 -11.29 6.06 -20.83
C PRO A 258 -11.77 5.07 -19.76
N SER A 259 -11.59 5.41 -18.48
CA SER A 259 -12.04 4.58 -17.36
C SER A 259 -13.57 4.51 -17.28
N PHE A 260 -14.28 5.61 -17.58
CA PHE A 260 -15.75 5.63 -17.64
C PHE A 260 -16.32 4.99 -18.90
N LEU A 261 -15.60 5.05 -20.02
CA LEU A 261 -16.02 4.41 -21.26
C LEU A 261 -15.68 2.92 -21.32
N GLN A 262 -14.87 2.42 -20.39
CA GLN A 262 -14.40 1.02 -20.34
C GLN A 262 -15.53 -0.02 -20.45
N PRO A 263 -16.70 0.12 -19.80
CA PRO A 263 -17.78 -0.87 -19.90
C PRO A 263 -18.32 -1.07 -21.32
N ALA A 264 -18.13 -0.11 -22.23
CA ALA A 264 -18.57 -0.22 -23.62
C ALA A 264 -17.65 -1.09 -24.50
N PHE A 265 -16.47 -1.46 -24.03
CA PHE A 265 -15.43 -2.10 -24.84
C PHE A 265 -15.14 -3.57 -24.49
N TYR A 266 -15.83 -4.17 -23.52
CA TYR A 266 -15.62 -5.57 -23.14
C TYR A 266 -16.95 -6.32 -22.99
N GLU A 267 -17.07 -7.47 -23.65
CA GLU A 267 -18.13 -8.43 -23.35
C GLU A 267 -17.79 -9.18 -22.07
N THR A 268 -18.63 -9.02 -21.04
CA THR A 268 -18.55 -9.84 -19.83
C THR A 268 -19.14 -11.22 -20.12
N LEU A 269 -18.37 -12.11 -20.74
CA LEU A 269 -18.71 -13.52 -20.72
C LEU A 269 -18.50 -14.01 -19.29
N PRO A 270 -19.55 -14.41 -18.54
CA PRO A 270 -19.38 -14.79 -17.15
C PRO A 270 -18.67 -16.14 -17.10
N ALA A 271 -17.35 -16.11 -17.00
CA ALA A 271 -16.55 -17.27 -16.62
C ALA A 271 -16.72 -17.60 -15.12
N VAL A 272 -17.28 -16.66 -14.35
CA VAL A 272 -17.31 -16.66 -12.89
C VAL A 272 -18.73 -16.42 -12.39
N ARG A 273 -19.16 -17.17 -11.37
CA ARG A 273 -20.46 -16.94 -10.70
C ARG A 273 -20.34 -15.86 -9.61
N PRO A 274 -21.42 -15.11 -9.31
CA PRO A 274 -21.47 -14.29 -8.10
C PRO A 274 -21.26 -15.12 -6.82
N TYR A 275 -20.81 -14.46 -5.75
CA TYR A 275 -20.74 -15.05 -4.43
C TYR A 275 -22.14 -15.50 -3.97
N SER A 276 -22.21 -16.64 -3.27
CA SER A 276 -23.40 -16.96 -2.48
C SER A 276 -23.56 -15.97 -1.32
N ALA A 277 -24.75 -15.94 -0.74
CA ALA A 277 -25.08 -15.03 0.34
C ALA A 277 -24.14 -15.15 1.55
N LEU A 278 -23.75 -16.38 1.92
CA LEU A 278 -22.79 -16.63 3.00
C LEU A 278 -21.35 -16.30 2.60
N GLU A 279 -20.93 -16.64 1.37
CA GLU A 279 -19.59 -16.29 0.86
C GLU A 279 -19.38 -14.76 0.83
N LEU A 280 -20.39 -13.99 0.44
CA LEU A 280 -20.33 -12.52 0.47
C LEU A 280 -20.19 -12.00 1.90
N ALA A 281 -20.93 -12.56 2.86
CA ALA A 281 -20.78 -12.21 4.27
C ALA A 281 -19.37 -12.58 4.80
N GLY A 282 -18.83 -13.73 4.38
CA GLY A 282 -17.46 -14.16 4.71
C GLY A 282 -16.39 -13.24 4.14
N ARG A 283 -16.59 -12.75 2.91
CA ARG A 283 -15.73 -11.75 2.27
C ARG A 283 -15.71 -10.44 3.07
N ASP A 284 -16.87 -9.98 3.54
CA ASP A 284 -16.93 -8.78 4.37
C ASP A 284 -16.17 -8.96 5.68
N ILE A 285 -16.23 -10.15 6.28
CA ILE A 285 -15.43 -10.49 7.47
C ILE A 285 -13.93 -10.49 7.12
N TYR A 286 -13.53 -11.09 6.00
CA TYR A 286 -12.15 -11.07 5.52
C TYR A 286 -11.60 -9.64 5.37
N VAL A 287 -12.42 -8.72 4.86
CA VAL A 287 -12.09 -7.29 4.75
C VAL A 287 -12.04 -6.62 6.13
N LYS A 288 -13.05 -6.86 6.98
CA LYS A 288 -13.18 -6.31 8.34
C LYS A 288 -11.96 -6.65 9.20
N GLU A 289 -11.48 -7.89 9.10
CA GLU A 289 -10.33 -8.40 9.87
C GLU A 289 -8.97 -8.02 9.24
N GLY A 290 -8.96 -7.33 8.09
CA GLY A 290 -7.74 -6.86 7.44
C GLY A 290 -6.88 -7.97 6.83
N CYS A 291 -7.45 -9.14 6.53
CA CYS A 291 -6.70 -10.28 6.01
C CYS A 291 -5.94 -9.97 4.71
N TYR A 292 -6.50 -9.08 3.88
CA TYR A 292 -5.89 -8.60 2.63
C TYR A 292 -4.58 -7.82 2.80
N VAL A 293 -4.26 -7.37 4.02
CA VAL A 293 -3.00 -6.68 4.33
C VAL A 293 -1.83 -7.68 4.38
N CYS A 294 -2.11 -8.94 4.71
CA CYS A 294 -1.11 -9.99 4.81
C CYS A 294 -1.13 -10.94 3.61
N HIS A 295 -2.33 -11.21 3.08
CA HIS A 295 -2.58 -12.15 2.01
C HIS A 295 -2.98 -11.42 0.74
N SER A 296 -2.29 -11.70 -0.36
CA SER A 296 -2.77 -11.31 -1.67
C SER A 296 -3.79 -12.32 -2.19
N GLN A 297 -4.65 -11.85 -3.09
CA GLN A 297 -5.55 -12.69 -3.89
C GLN A 297 -5.29 -12.40 -5.37
N MET A 298 -4.02 -12.51 -5.77
CA MET A 298 -3.57 -12.22 -7.13
C MET A 298 -2.25 -12.98 -7.37
N ILE A 299 -2.38 -14.18 -7.91
CA ILE A 299 -1.23 -15.00 -8.31
C ILE A 299 -0.67 -14.42 -9.61
N ARG A 300 0.63 -14.12 -9.58
CA ARG A 300 1.33 -13.55 -10.74
C ARG A 300 1.60 -14.62 -11.79
N THR A 301 1.83 -14.17 -13.02
CA THR A 301 2.25 -15.02 -14.15
C THR A 301 3.70 -15.51 -14.06
N LEU A 302 4.35 -15.35 -12.90
CA LEU A 302 5.74 -15.76 -12.70
C LEU A 302 5.81 -17.27 -12.39
N PRO A 303 6.79 -18.00 -12.94
CA PRO A 303 6.89 -19.45 -12.72
C PRO A 303 6.91 -19.86 -11.25
N GLY A 304 7.67 -19.17 -10.40
CA GLY A 304 7.75 -19.48 -8.96
C GLY A 304 6.43 -19.24 -8.20
N ASP A 305 5.59 -18.32 -8.67
CA ASP A 305 4.25 -18.12 -8.10
C ASP A 305 3.29 -19.22 -8.54
N VAL A 306 3.33 -19.57 -9.82
CA VAL A 306 2.46 -20.61 -10.39
C VAL A 306 2.78 -21.98 -9.80
N LEU A 307 4.06 -22.32 -9.65
CA LEU A 307 4.48 -23.57 -9.00
C LEU A 307 4.03 -23.65 -7.53
N ARG A 308 3.96 -22.51 -6.84
CA ARG A 308 3.64 -22.44 -5.41
C ARG A 308 2.16 -22.44 -5.11
N TYR A 309 1.39 -21.68 -5.89
CA TYR A 309 0.00 -21.37 -5.59
C TYR A 309 -0.98 -21.94 -6.62
N GLY A 310 -0.51 -22.39 -7.79
CA GLY A 310 -1.34 -22.87 -8.89
C GLY A 310 -1.52 -21.85 -10.00
N GLU A 311 -2.55 -22.03 -10.84
CA GLU A 311 -2.78 -21.20 -12.03
C GLU A 311 -2.82 -19.69 -11.69
N ALA A 312 -2.16 -18.88 -12.52
CA ALA A 312 -2.15 -17.42 -12.39
C ALA A 312 -3.58 -16.85 -12.39
N SER A 313 -3.77 -15.75 -11.64
CA SER A 313 -5.07 -15.12 -11.52
C SER A 313 -5.51 -14.46 -12.82
N LYS A 314 -6.81 -14.52 -13.11
CA LYS A 314 -7.44 -13.89 -14.27
C LYS A 314 -8.28 -12.69 -13.83
N MET A 315 -8.47 -11.74 -14.74
CA MET A 315 -9.15 -10.48 -14.39
C MET A 315 -10.63 -10.71 -14.06
N GLU A 316 -11.25 -11.67 -14.73
CA GLU A 316 -12.63 -12.12 -14.50
C GLU A 316 -12.89 -12.68 -13.10
N GLU A 317 -11.87 -13.19 -12.40
CA GLU A 317 -12.02 -13.80 -11.07
C GLU A 317 -12.37 -12.79 -9.98
N SER A 318 -12.06 -11.51 -10.19
CA SER A 318 -12.37 -10.41 -9.28
C SER A 318 -13.45 -9.47 -9.82
N ILE A 319 -14.19 -9.86 -10.87
CA ILE A 319 -15.15 -8.97 -11.54
C ILE A 319 -16.28 -8.49 -10.62
N TYR A 320 -16.66 -9.32 -9.63
CA TYR A 320 -17.70 -9.00 -8.65
C TYR A 320 -17.14 -8.51 -7.31
N ASP A 321 -15.82 -8.26 -7.22
CA ASP A 321 -15.22 -7.74 -5.99
C ASP A 321 -15.32 -6.21 -5.91
N HIS A 322 -16.18 -5.73 -5.03
CA HIS A 322 -16.28 -4.31 -4.70
C HIS A 322 -15.94 -4.10 -3.21
N PRO A 323 -14.75 -3.54 -2.86
CA PRO A 323 -13.58 -3.32 -3.71
C PRO A 323 -12.79 -4.62 -4.00
N PHE A 324 -11.94 -4.64 -5.04
CA PHE A 324 -11.03 -5.76 -5.30
C PHE A 324 -10.09 -6.04 -4.11
N GLN A 325 -9.65 -7.30 -3.96
CA GLN A 325 -8.83 -7.76 -2.82
C GLN A 325 -7.36 -8.03 -3.18
N TRP A 326 -6.84 -7.33 -4.19
CA TRP A 326 -5.46 -7.44 -4.65
C TRP A 326 -4.51 -6.78 -3.64
N GLY A 327 -3.97 -7.59 -2.72
CA GLY A 327 -2.95 -7.14 -1.77
C GLY A 327 -1.70 -6.58 -2.47
N SER A 328 -0.97 -5.69 -1.81
CA SER A 328 0.26 -5.04 -2.32
C SER A 328 1.55 -5.60 -1.74
N LYS A 329 1.45 -6.45 -0.71
CA LYS A 329 2.55 -7.16 -0.04
C LYS A 329 2.09 -8.55 0.39
N ARG A 330 3.05 -9.45 0.67
CA ARG A 330 2.79 -10.76 1.26
C ARG A 330 3.55 -10.90 2.57
N THR A 331 2.82 -10.99 3.67
CA THR A 331 3.31 -11.47 4.97
C THR A 331 2.72 -12.84 5.30
N GLY A 332 1.69 -13.26 4.57
CA GLY A 332 1.23 -14.63 4.42
C GLY A 332 1.21 -15.06 2.95
N PRO A 333 0.89 -16.34 2.67
CA PRO A 333 0.77 -16.86 1.31
C PRO A 333 -0.38 -16.19 0.53
N ASP A 334 -0.35 -16.30 -0.79
CA ASP A 334 -1.49 -15.94 -1.64
C ASP A 334 -2.67 -16.91 -1.41
N LEU A 335 -3.90 -16.40 -1.43
CA LEU A 335 -5.10 -17.16 -1.15
C LEU A 335 -6.02 -17.38 -2.36
N ALA A 336 -5.67 -16.89 -3.56
CA ALA A 336 -6.57 -16.97 -4.73
C ALA A 336 -6.94 -18.39 -5.17
N ARG A 337 -6.23 -19.42 -4.67
CA ARG A 337 -6.45 -20.85 -4.93
C ARG A 337 -6.50 -21.68 -3.64
N VAL A 338 -6.85 -21.06 -2.51
CA VAL A 338 -6.92 -21.78 -1.23
C VAL A 338 -8.16 -22.68 -1.12
N GLY A 339 -9.21 -22.40 -1.89
CA GLY A 339 -10.45 -23.15 -1.85
C GLY A 339 -10.26 -24.63 -2.16
N LYS A 340 -10.82 -25.49 -1.31
CA LYS A 340 -10.71 -26.96 -1.31
C LYS A 340 -9.29 -27.51 -1.11
N LYS A 341 -8.27 -26.66 -0.90
CA LYS A 341 -6.91 -27.11 -0.57
C LYS A 341 -6.83 -27.74 0.82
N TYR A 342 -7.60 -27.20 1.77
CA TYR A 342 -7.67 -27.68 3.15
C TYR A 342 -9.15 -27.93 3.56
N PRO A 343 -9.41 -28.88 4.47
CA PRO A 343 -10.76 -29.11 4.97
C PRO A 343 -11.24 -27.96 5.86
N ASP A 344 -12.56 -27.81 6.03
CA ASP A 344 -13.15 -26.75 6.86
C ASP A 344 -12.59 -26.76 8.29
N LEU A 345 -12.35 -27.94 8.87
CA LEU A 345 -11.75 -28.05 10.21
C LEU A 345 -10.35 -27.46 10.26
N TRP A 346 -9.55 -27.60 9.20
CA TRP A 346 -8.22 -26.99 9.14
C TRP A 346 -8.35 -25.47 9.19
N HIS A 347 -9.28 -24.87 8.44
CA HIS A 347 -9.52 -23.43 8.49
C HIS A 347 -10.00 -22.97 9.88
N TYR A 348 -10.91 -23.72 10.51
CA TYR A 348 -11.34 -23.46 11.88
C TYR A 348 -10.15 -23.45 12.84
N ARG A 349 -9.35 -24.53 12.87
CA ARG A 349 -8.17 -24.64 13.74
C ARG A 349 -7.14 -23.58 13.43
N HIS A 350 -6.91 -23.27 12.15
CA HIS A 350 -5.99 -22.22 11.74
C HIS A 350 -6.40 -20.85 12.29
N MET A 351 -7.69 -20.53 12.34
CA MET A 351 -8.16 -19.27 12.93
C MET A 351 -8.11 -19.28 14.46
N MET A 352 -8.28 -20.44 15.10
CA MET A 352 -8.18 -20.56 16.57
C MET A 352 -6.73 -20.48 17.07
N ASP A 353 -5.85 -21.29 16.48
CA ASP A 353 -4.41 -21.25 16.67
C ASP A 353 -3.68 -21.63 15.38
N PRO A 354 -3.18 -20.63 14.62
CA PRO A 354 -2.43 -20.88 13.39
C PRO A 354 -1.23 -21.81 13.57
N ARG A 355 -0.66 -21.87 14.78
CA ARG A 355 0.54 -22.66 15.10
C ARG A 355 0.25 -24.14 15.27
N GLU A 356 -1.00 -24.52 15.52
CA GLU A 356 -1.44 -25.93 15.59
C GLU A 356 -1.27 -26.61 14.22
N VAL A 357 -1.67 -25.93 13.15
CA VAL A 357 -1.66 -26.50 11.79
C VAL A 357 -0.47 -26.05 10.94
N THR A 358 0.20 -24.98 11.35
CA THR A 358 1.36 -24.43 10.64
C THR A 358 2.40 -23.98 11.66
N PRO A 359 3.37 -24.85 12.00
CA PRO A 359 4.39 -24.55 12.99
C PRO A 359 5.15 -23.26 12.66
N ARG A 360 5.35 -22.40 13.66
CA ARG A 360 6.00 -21.08 13.53
C ARG A 360 5.25 -20.05 12.69
N SER A 361 3.95 -20.23 12.44
CA SER A 361 3.13 -19.20 11.79
C SER A 361 3.21 -17.86 12.54
N LEU A 362 3.39 -16.78 11.77
CA LEU A 362 3.34 -15.40 12.26
C LEU A 362 1.93 -14.83 12.27
N MET A 363 0.94 -15.55 11.73
CA MET A 363 -0.44 -15.13 11.71
C MET A 363 -0.97 -14.97 13.15
N PRO A 364 -1.69 -13.88 13.47
CA PRO A 364 -2.41 -13.76 14.73
C PRO A 364 -3.59 -14.74 14.78
N SER A 365 -4.01 -15.14 15.98
CA SER A 365 -5.23 -15.92 16.14
C SER A 365 -6.47 -15.01 16.09
N TYR A 366 -7.58 -15.56 15.59
CA TYR A 366 -8.87 -14.90 15.44
C TYR A 366 -10.00 -15.65 16.20
N PRO A 367 -9.83 -15.99 17.49
CA PRO A 367 -10.81 -16.81 18.22
C PRO A 367 -12.16 -16.12 18.45
N TRP A 368 -12.24 -14.79 18.27
CA TRP A 368 -13.52 -14.07 18.31
C TRP A 368 -14.45 -14.44 17.16
N LEU A 369 -13.94 -14.90 16.01
CA LEU A 369 -14.79 -15.30 14.89
C LEU A 369 -15.67 -16.51 15.23
N ALA A 370 -15.21 -17.37 16.15
CA ALA A 370 -16.00 -18.49 16.66
C ALA A 370 -17.02 -18.09 17.74
N ARG A 371 -16.94 -16.85 18.26
CA ARG A 371 -17.83 -16.32 19.31
C ARG A 371 -18.83 -15.31 18.78
N ASN A 372 -18.40 -14.44 17.86
CA ASN A 372 -19.21 -13.40 17.26
C ASN A 372 -20.31 -14.01 16.40
N ARG A 373 -21.49 -13.39 16.47
CA ARG A 373 -22.66 -13.80 15.68
C ARG A 373 -22.66 -13.14 14.32
N LEU A 374 -23.02 -13.92 13.31
CA LEU A 374 -23.37 -13.39 12.00
C LEU A 374 -24.81 -12.89 12.03
N ASP A 375 -25.01 -11.66 11.58
CA ASP A 375 -26.33 -11.07 11.43
C ASP A 375 -26.92 -11.37 10.03
N PHE A 376 -27.69 -12.45 9.94
CA PHE A 376 -28.34 -12.88 8.70
C PHE A 376 -29.39 -11.90 8.18
N THR A 377 -30.00 -11.07 9.05
CA THR A 377 -31.09 -10.16 8.62
C THR A 377 -30.57 -9.03 7.74
N ARG A 378 -29.25 -8.78 7.74
CA ARG A 378 -28.61 -7.76 6.90
C ARG A 378 -28.17 -8.25 5.54
N ILE A 379 -28.14 -9.57 5.32
CA ILE A 379 -27.66 -10.18 4.08
C ILE A 379 -28.49 -9.77 2.85
N PRO A 380 -29.84 -9.70 2.89
CA PRO A 380 -30.62 -9.24 1.74
C PRO A 380 -30.22 -7.83 1.28
N GLY A 381 -30.03 -6.90 2.23
CA GLY A 381 -29.58 -5.54 1.92
C GLY A 381 -28.18 -5.49 1.29
N LYS A 382 -27.30 -6.43 1.63
CA LYS A 382 -25.97 -6.54 1.02
C LYS A 382 -26.04 -7.02 -0.43
N LEU A 383 -26.85 -8.04 -0.72
CA LEU A 383 -27.02 -8.52 -2.09
C LEU A 383 -27.71 -7.46 -2.97
N GLU A 384 -28.68 -6.74 -2.40
CA GLU A 384 -29.30 -5.61 -3.09
C GLU A 384 -28.27 -4.52 -3.41
N ALA A 385 -27.40 -4.16 -2.47
CA ALA A 385 -26.30 -3.22 -2.73
C ALA A 385 -25.37 -3.72 -3.85
N MET A 386 -24.98 -5.00 -3.83
CA MET A 386 -24.16 -5.56 -4.92
C MET A 386 -24.91 -5.58 -6.25
N ARG A 387 -26.24 -5.77 -6.25
CA ARG A 387 -27.08 -5.66 -7.44
C ARG A 387 -27.04 -4.24 -8.02
N THR A 388 -27.08 -3.20 -7.18
CA THR A 388 -26.91 -1.81 -7.64
C THR A 388 -25.53 -1.53 -8.24
N LEU A 389 -24.51 -2.31 -7.85
CA LEU A 389 -23.15 -2.25 -8.40
C LEU A 389 -22.97 -3.08 -9.68
N GLY A 390 -24.04 -3.71 -10.19
CA GLY A 390 -24.03 -4.48 -11.44
C GLY A 390 -23.75 -5.97 -11.27
N VAL A 391 -23.72 -6.51 -10.05
CA VAL A 391 -23.62 -7.96 -9.84
C VAL A 391 -24.96 -8.63 -10.19
N PRO A 392 -24.99 -9.68 -11.03
CA PRO A 392 -26.21 -10.25 -11.59
C PRO A 392 -26.95 -11.19 -10.62
N TYR A 393 -27.35 -10.68 -9.45
CA TYR A 393 -28.25 -11.40 -8.54
C TYR A 393 -29.70 -11.31 -9.02
N SER A 394 -30.41 -12.44 -9.02
CA SER A 394 -31.86 -12.44 -9.27
C SER A 394 -32.63 -11.91 -8.06
N GLY A 395 -33.85 -11.39 -8.28
CA GLY A 395 -34.72 -10.95 -7.17
C GLY A 395 -34.97 -12.07 -6.15
N TYR A 396 -35.14 -13.31 -6.63
CA TYR A 396 -35.26 -14.50 -5.78
C TYR A 396 -34.03 -14.71 -4.89
N GLN A 397 -32.82 -14.57 -5.44
CA GLN A 397 -31.59 -14.72 -4.65
C GLN A 397 -31.49 -13.65 -3.56
N VAL A 398 -31.95 -12.42 -3.82
CA VAL A 398 -31.94 -11.35 -2.81
C VAL A 398 -32.94 -11.66 -1.69
N GLU A 399 -34.18 -12.00 -2.06
CA GLU A 399 -35.27 -12.29 -1.12
C GLU A 399 -34.97 -13.48 -0.21
N ASN A 400 -34.44 -14.57 -0.77
CA ASN A 400 -34.15 -15.81 -0.03
C ASN A 400 -32.73 -15.86 0.55
N SER A 401 -31.93 -14.80 0.38
CA SER A 401 -30.50 -14.80 0.74
C SER A 401 -30.21 -15.14 2.20
N ALA A 402 -31.07 -14.72 3.13
CA ALA A 402 -30.90 -15.00 4.56
C ALA A 402 -31.08 -16.50 4.85
N GLU A 403 -32.12 -17.11 4.28
CA GLU A 403 -32.40 -18.55 4.44
C GLU A 403 -31.33 -19.40 3.75
N ASP A 404 -30.96 -19.04 2.51
CA ASP A 404 -29.89 -19.71 1.76
C ASP A 404 -28.55 -19.66 2.53
N ALA A 405 -28.22 -18.50 3.12
CA ALA A 405 -27.01 -18.35 3.92
C ALA A 405 -27.06 -19.20 5.21
N GLN A 406 -28.20 -19.26 5.88
CA GLN A 406 -28.39 -20.10 7.08
C GLN A 406 -28.27 -21.59 6.75
N ALA A 407 -28.88 -22.03 5.65
CA ALA A 407 -28.80 -23.42 5.19
C ALA A 407 -27.35 -23.81 4.86
N GLN A 408 -26.62 -22.96 4.14
CA GLN A 408 -25.20 -23.19 3.85
C GLN A 408 -24.34 -23.17 5.12
N ALA A 409 -24.62 -22.27 6.06
CA ALA A 409 -23.88 -22.18 7.32
C ALA A 409 -24.12 -23.42 8.20
N MET A 410 -25.36 -23.92 8.25
CA MET A 410 -25.71 -25.15 8.95
C MET A 410 -24.99 -26.36 8.35
N ALA A 411 -24.90 -26.44 7.01
CA ALA A 411 -24.16 -27.52 6.34
C ALA A 411 -22.68 -27.51 6.73
N ILE A 412 -22.01 -26.35 6.65
CA ILE A 412 -20.60 -26.21 7.04
C ILE A 412 -20.40 -26.52 8.54
N ALA A 413 -21.26 -25.98 9.41
CA ALA A 413 -21.19 -26.23 10.85
C ALA A 413 -21.38 -27.71 11.20
N SER A 414 -22.28 -28.41 10.49
CA SER A 414 -22.48 -29.85 10.67
C SER A 414 -21.24 -30.66 10.25
N GLY A 415 -20.59 -30.29 9.14
CA GLY A 415 -19.33 -30.88 8.69
C GLY A 415 -18.19 -30.64 9.68
N LEU A 416 -18.08 -29.42 10.22
CA LEU A 416 -17.12 -29.08 11.27
C LEU A 416 -17.34 -29.93 12.53
N ARG A 417 -18.59 -30.06 12.98
CA ARG A 417 -18.96 -30.90 14.13
C ARG A 417 -18.59 -32.36 13.92
N ALA A 418 -18.87 -32.90 12.73
CA ALA A 418 -18.52 -34.28 12.38
C ALA A 418 -17.01 -34.53 12.41
N GLN A 419 -16.20 -33.51 12.18
CA GLN A 419 -14.74 -33.56 12.23
C GLN A 419 -14.17 -33.20 13.62
N GLY A 420 -15.01 -32.91 14.61
CA GLY A 420 -14.60 -32.66 16.00
C GLY A 420 -14.45 -31.19 16.41
N ALA A 421 -15.00 -30.24 15.64
CA ALA A 421 -15.15 -28.86 16.09
C ALA A 421 -16.29 -28.72 17.12
N PRO A 422 -16.30 -27.64 17.94
CA PRO A 422 -17.39 -27.36 18.87
C PRO A 422 -18.76 -27.21 18.19
N THR A 423 -19.83 -27.47 18.95
CA THR A 423 -21.22 -27.24 18.51
C THR A 423 -21.62 -25.77 18.58
N GLY A 424 -22.67 -25.36 17.86
CA GLY A 424 -23.20 -23.99 17.95
C GLY A 424 -22.39 -22.96 17.14
N LEU A 425 -21.88 -23.40 15.98
CA LEU A 425 -21.09 -22.58 15.05
C LEU A 425 -21.90 -22.06 13.87
N GLU A 426 -23.11 -22.59 13.65
CA GLU A 426 -23.99 -22.28 12.52
C GLU A 426 -24.35 -20.80 12.38
N ASP A 427 -24.32 -20.05 13.48
CA ASP A 427 -24.59 -18.61 13.53
C ASP A 427 -23.32 -17.77 13.75
N ARG A 428 -22.12 -18.33 13.58
CA ARG A 428 -20.85 -17.67 13.89
C ARG A 428 -20.15 -17.13 12.65
N GLU A 429 -19.44 -16.02 12.83
CA GLU A 429 -18.66 -15.37 11.76
C GLU A 429 -17.63 -16.32 11.12
N ILE A 430 -17.05 -17.25 11.89
CA ILE A 430 -16.06 -18.22 11.39
C ILE A 430 -16.61 -19.08 10.25
N VAL A 431 -17.88 -19.46 10.29
CA VAL A 431 -18.49 -20.31 9.25
C VAL A 431 -18.62 -19.55 7.94
N ALA A 432 -19.01 -18.27 8.00
CA ALA A 432 -19.05 -17.42 6.82
C ALA A 432 -17.66 -17.20 6.22
N LEU A 433 -16.65 -16.93 7.06
CA LEU A 433 -15.27 -16.77 6.60
C LEU A 433 -14.76 -18.06 5.93
N ILE A 434 -15.06 -19.24 6.50
CA ILE A 434 -14.71 -20.53 5.90
C ILE A 434 -15.40 -20.68 4.53
N ALA A 435 -16.69 -20.36 4.41
CA ALA A 435 -17.40 -20.41 3.13
C ALA A 435 -16.70 -19.56 2.06
N TYR A 436 -16.31 -18.33 2.39
CA TYR A 436 -15.57 -17.45 1.50
C TYR A 436 -14.19 -18.03 1.13
N LEU A 437 -13.39 -18.48 2.09
CA LEU A 437 -12.06 -19.05 1.80
C LEU A 437 -12.18 -20.31 0.93
N GLN A 438 -13.20 -21.13 1.14
CA GLN A 438 -13.47 -22.32 0.34
C GLN A 438 -13.92 -22.00 -1.09
N SER A 439 -14.46 -20.82 -1.34
CA SER A 439 -14.88 -20.39 -2.69
C SER A 439 -13.73 -19.89 -3.55
N LEU A 440 -12.63 -19.42 -2.94
CA LEU A 440 -11.49 -18.84 -3.67
C LEU A 440 -10.84 -19.86 -4.63
N GLY A 441 -10.91 -19.57 -5.93
CA GLY A 441 -10.43 -20.46 -6.99
C GLY A 441 -11.43 -21.52 -7.47
N GLN A 442 -12.65 -21.53 -6.92
CA GLN A 442 -13.70 -22.53 -7.23
C GLN A 442 -14.92 -21.94 -7.96
N MET A 443 -15.03 -20.61 -8.07
CA MET A 443 -16.21 -19.90 -8.58
C MET A 443 -16.35 -19.93 -10.11
N LYS A 444 -16.29 -21.09 -10.75
CA LYS A 444 -16.51 -21.20 -12.22
C LYS A 444 -18.01 -21.04 -12.57
N ALA A 445 -18.32 -20.51 -13.74
CA ALA A 445 -19.69 -20.49 -14.25
C ALA A 445 -20.31 -21.90 -14.26
N GLY A 446 -21.54 -22.01 -13.77
CA GLY A 446 -22.25 -23.29 -13.63
C GLY A 446 -21.83 -24.18 -12.46
N SER A 447 -20.82 -23.80 -11.67
CA SER A 447 -20.48 -24.51 -10.42
C SER A 447 -21.50 -24.20 -9.32
N ARG A 448 -21.97 -25.25 -8.65
CA ARG A 448 -22.60 -25.20 -7.32
C ARG A 448 -22.00 -26.31 -6.47
#